data_AF-A0A351DUJ3-F1
#
_entry.id   AF-A0A351DUJ3-F1
#
_cell.length_a   1.000
_cell.length_b   1.000
_cell.length_c   1.000
_cell.angle_alpha   90.00
_cell.angle_beta   90.00
_cell.angle_gamma   90.00
#
_symmetry.space_group_name_H-M   'P 1'
#
loop_
_entity.id
_entity.type
_entity.pdbx_description
1 polymer ?
#
loop_
_entity_poly.entity_id
_entity_poly.type
_entity_poly.pdbx_seq_one_letter_code
_entity_poly.pdbx_strand_id
1 'polypeptide(L)'
;MLFWGKVLHVTARCLPETSPAGLMNWTSDEWAWAMAQERSIWRELQPQDVLFNRNPREVMRWFQEGPFTRAGAIPQDSPDRLGMFVGWRMVESFVRANPGMSTADLMAQTNPDPFLRGYRP
;
A
#
# COMPACT_ATOMS: atom_id res chain seq x y z
N MET A 1 -4.28 4.12 4.58
CA MET A 1 -3.07 3.62 3.89
C MET A 1 -1.88 3.43 4.82
N LEU A 2 -1.31 4.50 5.41
CA LEU A 2 -0.07 4.42 6.20
C LEU A 2 -0.11 3.36 7.31
N PHE A 3 -1.24 3.25 8.00
CA PHE A 3 -1.47 2.19 8.98
C PHE A 3 -1.19 0.79 8.41
N TRP A 4 -1.84 0.42 7.30
CA TRP A 4 -1.65 -0.89 6.65
C TRP A 4 -0.23 -1.09 6.13
N GLY A 5 0.40 -0.03 5.61
CA GLY A 5 1.79 -0.13 5.15
C GLY A 5 2.76 -0.46 6.27
N LYS A 6 2.56 0.12 7.45
CA LYS A 6 3.34 -0.18 8.64
C LYS A 6 3.09 -1.58 9.18
N VAL A 7 1.82 -2.00 9.20
CA VAL A 7 1.44 -3.38 9.56
C VAL A 7 2.19 -4.36 8.67
N LEU A 8 2.10 -4.19 7.34
CA LEU A 8 2.77 -5.09 6.39
C LEU A 8 4.29 -5.05 6.48
N HIS A 9 4.90 -3.89 6.73
CA HIS A 9 6.35 -3.80 6.98
C HIS A 9 6.76 -4.64 8.18
N VAL A 10 6.03 -4.53 9.31
CA VAL A 10 6.31 -5.32 10.51
C VAL A 10 6.06 -6.81 10.24
N THR A 11 4.94 -7.15 9.59
CA THR A 11 4.61 -8.54 9.26
C THR A 11 5.68 -9.18 8.37
N ALA A 12 6.17 -8.48 7.35
CA ALA A 12 7.25 -8.97 6.48
C ALA A 12 8.55 -9.24 7.26
N ARG A 13 8.88 -8.41 8.24
CA ARG A 13 10.05 -8.62 9.10
C ARG A 13 9.88 -9.80 10.06
N CYS A 14 8.66 -10.06 10.51
CA CYS A 14 8.35 -11.22 11.36
C CYS A 14 8.27 -12.53 10.56
N LEU A 15 8.02 -12.46 9.26
CA LEU A 15 7.84 -13.61 8.37
C LEU A 15 8.76 -13.52 7.14
N PRO A 16 10.10 -13.56 7.32
CA PRO A 16 11.07 -13.31 6.25
C PRO A 16 11.02 -14.33 5.11
N GLU A 17 10.53 -15.55 5.38
CA GLU A 17 10.40 -16.63 4.40
C GLU A 17 9.10 -16.54 3.58
N THR A 18 8.16 -15.69 3.98
CA THR A 18 6.88 -15.52 3.29
C THR A 18 7.04 -14.53 2.14
N SER A 19 6.57 -14.93 0.95
CA SER A 19 6.59 -14.05 -0.21
C SER A 19 5.71 -12.81 -0.02
N PRO A 20 6.00 -11.68 -0.71
CA PRO A 20 5.14 -10.50 -0.65
C PRO A 20 3.69 -10.76 -1.06
N ALA A 21 3.49 -11.63 -2.05
CA ALA A 21 2.17 -12.11 -2.45
C ALA A 21 1.47 -12.85 -1.29
N GLY A 22 2.19 -13.78 -0.63
CA GLY A 22 1.67 -14.53 0.52
C GLY A 22 1.29 -13.64 1.70
N LEU A 23 2.05 -12.58 1.97
CA LEU A 23 1.73 -11.59 3.01
C LEU A 23 0.41 -10.84 2.74
N MET A 24 0.01 -10.72 1.49
CA MET A 24 -1.22 -10.07 1.03
C MET A 24 -2.36 -11.06 0.77
N ASN A 25 -2.12 -12.36 0.96
CA ASN A 25 -2.99 -13.45 0.52
C ASN A 25 -3.35 -13.34 -0.98
N TRP A 26 -2.34 -13.06 -1.80
CA TRP A 26 -2.43 -12.98 -3.25
C TRP A 26 -1.64 -14.11 -3.91
N THR A 27 -2.05 -14.44 -5.12
CA THR A 27 -1.26 -15.22 -6.07
C THR A 27 -0.02 -14.44 -6.52
N SER A 28 0.96 -15.16 -7.08
CA SER A 28 2.14 -14.50 -7.65
C SER A 28 1.77 -13.60 -8.85
N ASP A 29 0.75 -13.98 -9.61
CA ASP A 29 0.27 -13.20 -10.76
C ASP A 29 -0.41 -11.90 -10.33
N GLU A 30 -1.22 -11.93 -9.27
CA GLU A 30 -1.82 -10.72 -8.68
C GLU A 30 -0.75 -9.76 -8.16
N TRP A 31 0.28 -10.27 -7.49
CA TRP A 31 1.42 -9.45 -7.08
C TRP A 31 2.17 -8.85 -8.27
N ALA A 32 2.46 -9.66 -9.29
CA ALA A 32 3.13 -9.19 -10.50
C ALA A 32 2.32 -8.12 -11.22
N TRP A 33 0.99 -8.30 -11.29
CA TRP A 33 0.06 -7.31 -11.83
C TRP A 33 0.13 -5.99 -11.05
N ALA A 34 0.05 -6.06 -9.72
CA ALA A 34 0.08 -4.86 -8.87
C ALA A 34 1.40 -4.09 -9.00
N MET A 35 2.52 -4.81 -9.11
CA MET A 35 3.83 -4.22 -9.37
C MET A 35 3.90 -3.57 -10.76
N ALA A 36 3.38 -4.22 -11.81
CA ALA A 36 3.35 -3.64 -13.15
C ALA A 36 2.44 -2.41 -13.25
N GLN A 37 1.37 -2.36 -12.44
CA GLN A 37 0.40 -1.26 -12.41
C GLN A 37 0.67 -0.22 -11.30
N GLU A 38 1.75 -0.34 -10.54
CA GLU A 38 2.02 0.47 -9.33
C GLU A 38 1.85 1.98 -9.59
N ARG A 39 2.38 2.46 -10.72
CA ARG A 39 2.24 3.86 -11.16
C ARG A 39 0.82 4.24 -11.57
N SER A 40 0.12 3.37 -12.29
CA SER A 40 -1.27 3.59 -12.70
C SER A 40 -2.18 3.68 -11.47
N ILE A 41 -2.00 2.75 -10.51
CA ILE A 41 -2.74 2.72 -9.25
C ILE A 41 -2.47 4.01 -8.46
N TRP A 42 -1.20 4.41 -8.37
CA TRP A 42 -0.83 5.65 -7.68
C TRP A 42 -1.46 6.89 -8.35
N ARG A 43 -1.55 6.94 -9.68
CA ARG A 43 -2.20 8.03 -10.40
C ARG A 43 -3.69 8.19 -10.03
N GLU A 44 -4.40 7.09 -9.85
CA GLU A 44 -5.80 7.08 -9.40
C GLU A 44 -5.95 7.49 -7.92
N LEU A 45 -4.95 7.18 -7.10
CA LEU A 45 -5.01 7.35 -5.64
C LEU A 45 -4.47 8.70 -5.14
N GLN A 46 -3.46 9.26 -5.81
CA GLN A 46 -2.77 10.49 -5.40
C GLN A 46 -3.61 11.79 -5.38
N PRO A 47 -4.72 11.95 -6.15
CA PRO A 47 -5.53 13.15 -6.07
C PRO A 47 -5.98 13.43 -4.62
N GLN A 48 -5.96 14.70 -4.22
CA GLN A 48 -6.19 15.07 -2.82
C GLN A 48 -7.57 14.66 -2.30
N ASP A 49 -8.58 14.74 -3.15
CA ASP A 49 -9.97 14.35 -2.87
C ASP A 49 -10.14 12.84 -2.69
N VAL A 50 -9.23 12.03 -3.22
CA VAL A 50 -9.16 10.58 -2.99
C VAL A 50 -8.32 10.28 -1.75
N LEU A 51 -7.09 10.79 -1.70
CA LEU A 51 -6.12 10.46 -0.65
C LEU A 51 -6.54 10.94 0.75
N PHE A 52 -7.20 12.10 0.81
CA PHE A 52 -7.71 12.69 2.04
C PHE A 52 -9.23 12.55 2.19
N ASN A 53 -9.84 11.67 1.41
CA ASN A 53 -11.27 11.38 1.51
C ASN A 53 -11.61 10.84 2.91
N ARG A 54 -12.70 11.36 3.51
CA ARG A 54 -13.18 10.94 4.82
C ARG A 54 -14.46 10.10 4.75
N ASN A 55 -15.04 9.92 3.57
CA ASN A 55 -16.21 9.07 3.39
C ASN A 55 -15.79 7.61 3.56
N PRO A 56 -16.29 6.89 4.60
CA PRO A 56 -15.87 5.52 4.87
C PRO A 56 -16.15 4.57 3.70
N ARG A 57 -17.23 4.80 2.94
CA ARG A 57 -17.57 3.97 1.76
C ARG A 57 -16.52 4.11 0.68
N GLU A 58 -16.10 5.33 0.36
CA GLU A 58 -15.08 5.57 -0.67
C GLU A 58 -13.72 5.05 -0.25
N VAL A 59 -13.35 5.24 1.02
CA VAL A 59 -12.10 4.71 1.56
C VAL A 59 -12.10 3.18 1.50
N MET A 60 -13.18 2.52 1.93
CA MET A 60 -13.25 1.05 1.98
C MET A 60 -13.08 0.37 0.63
N ARG A 61 -13.47 1.03 -0.47
CA ARG A 61 -13.28 0.50 -1.84
C ARG A 61 -11.82 0.14 -2.17
N TRP A 62 -10.85 0.72 -1.45
CA TRP A 62 -9.41 0.46 -1.60
C TRP A 62 -8.87 -0.65 -0.68
N PHE A 63 -9.58 -1.02 0.39
CA PHE A 63 -9.07 -1.91 1.45
C PHE A 63 -9.92 -3.15 1.67
N GLN A 64 -11.10 -3.22 1.06
CA GLN A 64 -12.01 -4.35 1.23
C GLN A 64 -11.53 -5.56 0.42
N GLU A 65 -11.72 -6.75 0.98
CA GLU A 65 -11.52 -8.02 0.29
C GLU A 65 -12.58 -8.21 -0.80
N GLY A 66 -12.20 -8.90 -1.87
CA GLY A 66 -13.13 -9.17 -2.96
C GLY A 66 -12.42 -9.73 -4.18
N PRO A 67 -13.10 -9.82 -5.33
CA PRO A 67 -12.47 -10.29 -6.56
C PRO A 67 -11.52 -9.26 -7.18
N PHE A 68 -11.65 -7.97 -6.85
CA PHE A 68 -10.82 -6.88 -7.35
C PHE A 68 -11.03 -5.60 -6.54
N THR A 69 -10.13 -4.62 -6.67
CA THR A 69 -10.27 -3.31 -6.04
C THR A 69 -11.27 -2.44 -6.78
N ARG A 70 -12.36 -2.04 -6.13
CA ARG A 70 -13.50 -1.34 -6.75
C ARG A 70 -13.39 0.19 -6.70
N ALA A 71 -12.22 0.77 -6.92
CA ALA A 71 -12.00 2.21 -6.74
C ALA A 71 -11.62 2.93 -8.05
N GLY A 72 -12.13 4.15 -8.26
CA GLY A 72 -11.75 4.98 -9.42
C GLY A 72 -11.85 4.26 -10.77
N ALA A 73 -10.83 4.42 -11.61
CA ALA A 73 -10.68 3.71 -12.89
C ALA A 73 -9.85 2.42 -12.78
N ILE A 74 -9.72 1.83 -11.59
CA ILE A 74 -9.02 0.56 -11.40
C ILE A 74 -9.77 -0.55 -12.16
N PRO A 75 -9.08 -1.33 -13.00
CA PRO A 75 -9.72 -2.37 -13.82
C PRO A 75 -10.08 -3.62 -12.99
N GLN A 76 -10.99 -4.43 -13.52
CA GLN A 76 -11.54 -5.60 -12.82
C GLN A 76 -10.60 -6.81 -12.76
N ASP A 77 -9.52 -6.80 -13.54
CA ASP A 77 -8.42 -7.78 -13.46
C ASP A 77 -7.43 -7.47 -12.34
N SER A 78 -7.65 -6.37 -11.60
CA SER A 78 -6.83 -6.02 -10.45
C SER A 78 -7.06 -6.96 -9.25
N PRO A 79 -6.04 -7.16 -8.40
CA PRO A 79 -6.24 -7.74 -7.08
C PRO A 79 -7.15 -6.87 -6.21
N ASP A 80 -7.69 -7.47 -5.16
CA ASP A 80 -8.33 -6.73 -4.08
C ASP A 80 -7.34 -5.86 -3.30
N ARG A 81 -7.82 -5.09 -2.31
CA ARG A 81 -6.98 -4.41 -1.31
C ARG A 81 -5.77 -3.59 -1.83
N LEU A 82 -5.82 -3.00 -3.03
CA LEU A 82 -4.68 -2.25 -3.59
C LEU A 82 -4.26 -1.04 -2.72
N GLY A 83 -5.15 -0.49 -1.89
CA GLY A 83 -4.80 0.55 -0.93
C GLY A 83 -3.83 0.07 0.15
N MET A 84 -3.88 -1.22 0.52
CA MET A 84 -2.89 -1.84 1.42
C MET A 84 -1.54 -1.98 0.72
N PHE A 85 -1.55 -2.48 -0.52
CA PHE A 85 -0.35 -2.60 -1.35
C PHE A 85 0.36 -1.26 -1.50
N VAL A 86 -0.31 -0.21 -1.96
CA VAL A 86 0.32 1.11 -2.12
C VAL A 86 0.79 1.67 -0.78
N GLY A 87 0.02 1.47 0.30
CA GLY A 87 0.45 1.84 1.65
C GLY A 87 1.76 1.16 2.05
N TRP A 88 1.91 -0.13 1.75
CA TRP A 88 3.13 -0.89 2.02
C TRP A 88 4.31 -0.41 1.18
N ARG A 89 4.12 -0.27 -0.14
CA ARG A 89 5.15 0.27 -1.06
C ARG A 89 5.67 1.63 -0.63
N MET A 90 4.77 2.49 -0.16
CA MET A 90 5.12 3.81 0.37
C MET A 90 5.99 3.74 1.62
N VAL A 91 5.66 2.84 2.56
CA VAL A 91 6.47 2.61 3.78
C VAL A 91 7.83 2.01 3.43
N GLU A 92 7.89 1.02 2.54
CA GLU A 92 9.17 0.41 2.11
C GLU A 92 10.07 1.43 1.41
N SER A 93 9.49 2.32 0.59
CA SER A 93 10.25 3.41 -0.03
C SER A 93 10.84 4.36 1.01
N PHE A 94 10.05 4.71 2.03
CA PHE A 94 10.50 5.56 3.12
C PHE A 94 11.60 4.91 3.96
N VAL A 95 11.46 3.64 4.35
CA VAL A 95 12.46 2.90 5.12
C VAL A 95 13.77 2.76 4.34
N ARG A 96 13.70 2.45 3.03
CA ARG A 96 14.89 2.38 2.17
C ARG A 96 15.65 3.71 2.09
N ALA A 97 14.95 4.84 2.13
CA ALA A 97 15.55 6.16 2.17
C ALA A 97 16.13 6.54 3.55
N ASN A 98 15.83 5.76 4.59
CA ASN A 98 16.24 6.00 5.98
C ASN A 98 16.85 4.73 6.62
N PRO A 99 18.01 4.23 6.14
CA PRO A 99 18.54 2.93 6.54
C PRO A 99 18.91 2.81 8.03
N GLY A 100 19.12 3.94 8.73
CA GLY A 100 19.40 3.97 10.17
C GLY A 100 18.16 4.02 11.06
N MET A 101 16.96 4.07 10.49
CA MET A 101 15.71 4.16 11.26
C MET A 101 15.34 2.81 11.88
N SER A 102 15.02 2.81 13.18
CA SER A 102 14.51 1.59 13.83
C SER A 102 13.03 1.36 13.48
N THR A 103 12.57 0.11 13.61
CA THR A 103 11.14 -0.22 13.46
C THR A 103 10.28 0.55 14.48
N ALA A 104 10.78 0.77 15.70
CA ALA A 104 10.07 1.55 16.71
C ALA A 104 9.88 3.01 16.28
N ASP A 105 10.93 3.64 15.73
CA ASP A 105 10.86 5.01 15.20
C ASP A 105 9.89 5.11 14.03
N LEU A 106 9.93 4.14 13.11
CA LEU A 106 8.98 4.05 12.00
C LEU A 106 7.54 3.98 12.54
N MET A 107 7.26 3.11 13.52
CA MET A 107 5.92 2.95 14.10
C MET A 107 5.43 4.23 14.78
N ALA A 108 6.32 4.99 15.43
CA ALA A 108 6.00 6.26 16.07
C ALA A 108 5.65 7.40 15.09
N GLN A 109 6.01 7.30 13.80
CA GLN A 109 5.70 8.36 12.81
C GLN A 109 4.20 8.50 12.53
N THR A 110 3.59 9.61 12.92
CA THR A 110 2.16 9.87 12.65
C THR A 110 1.93 10.79 11.45
N ASN A 111 2.94 11.59 11.07
CA ASN A 111 2.85 12.50 9.94
C ASN A 111 2.94 11.71 8.61
N PRO A 112 1.92 11.76 7.74
CA PRO A 112 1.96 11.08 6.45
C PRO A 112 2.80 11.80 5.39
N ASP A 113 3.11 13.09 5.55
CA ASP A 113 3.78 13.90 4.52
C ASP A 113 5.13 13.33 4.04
N PRO A 114 6.04 12.86 4.91
CA PRO A 114 7.32 12.32 4.47
C PRO A 114 7.15 11.07 3.58
N PHE A 115 6.16 10.24 3.89
CA PHE A 115 5.83 9.03 3.14
C PHE A 115 5.28 9.38 1.75
N LEU A 116 4.36 10.34 1.68
CA LEU A 116 3.72 10.79 0.42
C LEU A 116 4.71 11.51 -0.50
N ARG A 117 5.58 12.36 0.05
CA ARG A 117 6.56 13.11 -0.74
C ARG A 117 7.67 12.21 -1.28
N GLY A 118 8.11 11.23 -0.50
CA GLY A 118 9.17 10.30 -0.88
C GLY A 118 8.73 9.19 -1.82
N TYR A 119 7.43 9.00 -2.03
CA TYR A 119 6.92 7.91 -2.87
C TYR A 119 6.74 8.36 -4.32
N ARG A 120 7.49 7.71 -5.22
CA ARG A 120 7.55 7.97 -6.67
C ARG A 120 7.64 6.64 -7.43
N PRO A 121 6.54 5.88 -7.52
CA PRO A 121 6.48 4.66 -8.33
C PRO A 121 6.54 4.98 -9.84
#